data_AF-W0IZ55-F1
#
_entry.id   AF-W0IZ55-F1
#
_cell.length_a   1.000
_cell.length_b   1.000
_cell.length_c   1.000
_cell.angle_alpha   90.00
_cell.angle_beta   90.00
_cell.angle_gamma   90.00
#
_symmetry.space_group_name_H-M   'P 1'
#
loop_
_entity.id
_entity.type
_entity.pdbx_description
1 polymer ?
#
loop_
_entity_poly.entity_id
_entity_poly.type
_entity_poly.pdbx_seq_one_letter_code
_entity_poly.pdbx_strand_id
1 'polypeptide(L)'
;MTNPLLPRLCCHGFLFSLAVLVASSLPLPAAGSRPVVTLAPDKADGGEIVTASDGRAGVSLPARSSPSGGYRWRLPEPLAPGWWEMSVEFARRPKDSPRMKFFFGTPLAPVYDLTDADNPWNLDRFRLRIWCAGPLASLEIRPQRRMPEAIRAIAGVTFTPVDGPVPPAAADAAAPGLLGVLVEATATPGAGGAAVMALSPGLPRGNWQIRPRFREAAAQRTGTMTATGAGGERIVAPVSGLVNVFLDEAPVSLAWEQVAGVTGAVLQSVPAYRPRLPLDRKTAPLPVASADRRARIVLSFSPGVSGNAQRVSLPLLPAGMRMAAVTSWDDGAANDLRCAELLEKYGFHGTFFLMQNQAERADFIAELERRGMEIGSHTVNHPHGWMIAPGQWAAECLQMRLRLEAALGHPVISFAYPYNYVRADDAHGDYVLRGVRAAGYLSGRTTRNGGESITGYAEPLALVTDAHFLASPEQLAKAWERAASQPGGVFYFWGHSYEIATATDWERFDALLARYGRKAGVWYATQGQLFLWRWLRENVREEQPDVRNGKVRVTLSWPRLDRWLARQVPLTLQMPEGVTRVAVEGAGEFPVINGSVTLPAGVL
;
A
#
# COMPACT_ATOMS: atom_id res chain seq x y z
N MET A 1 -37.10 -7.79 -39.53
CA MET A 1 -36.89 -6.36 -39.84
C MET A 1 -35.95 -5.80 -38.80
N THR A 2 -34.83 -5.31 -39.27
CA THR A 2 -33.63 -4.93 -38.53
C THR A 2 -33.73 -3.53 -37.92
N ASN A 3 -33.06 -3.37 -36.76
CA ASN A 3 -32.08 -2.33 -36.43
C ASN A 3 -32.44 -1.37 -35.26
N PRO A 4 -31.65 -1.36 -34.17
CA PRO A 4 -31.42 -0.18 -33.36
C PRO A 4 -30.10 0.49 -33.74
N LEU A 5 -30.16 1.82 -33.82
CA LEU A 5 -29.07 2.74 -34.14
C LEU A 5 -27.92 2.64 -33.10
N LEU A 6 -26.77 2.17 -33.56
CA LEU A 6 -25.46 2.46 -32.96
C LEU A 6 -25.00 3.86 -33.41
N PRO A 7 -24.50 4.73 -32.53
CA PRO A 7 -23.74 5.89 -32.96
C PRO A 7 -22.41 5.39 -33.56
N ARG A 8 -22.25 5.57 -34.88
CA ARG A 8 -20.95 5.47 -35.55
C ARG A 8 -20.05 6.60 -35.04
N LEU A 9 -19.25 6.32 -34.01
CA LEU A 9 -18.02 7.08 -33.75
C LEU A 9 -16.99 6.70 -34.83
N CYS A 10 -17.04 7.43 -35.94
CA CYS A 10 -16.02 7.42 -36.97
C CYS A 10 -14.74 8.11 -36.47
N CYS A 11 -13.95 7.43 -35.63
CA CYS A 11 -12.61 7.90 -35.26
C CYS A 11 -11.65 7.74 -36.45
N HIS A 12 -11.50 8.79 -37.26
CA HIS A 12 -10.58 8.89 -38.40
C HIS A 12 -9.12 9.15 -37.96
N GLY A 13 -8.52 8.20 -37.23
CA GLY A 13 -7.10 8.23 -36.84
C GLY A 13 -6.27 7.10 -37.48
N PHE A 14 -4.98 7.30 -37.71
CA PHE A 14 -4.09 6.24 -38.22
C PHE A 14 -3.51 5.46 -37.05
N LEU A 15 -3.58 4.12 -37.10
CA LEU A 15 -3.13 3.22 -36.03
C LEU A 15 -1.83 2.55 -36.48
N PHE A 16 -0.78 2.52 -35.65
CA PHE A 16 0.51 1.87 -35.95
C PHE A 16 0.94 0.92 -34.85
N SER A 17 1.40 -0.28 -35.19
CA SER A 17 2.04 -1.21 -34.26
C SER A 17 3.57 -1.16 -34.36
N LEU A 18 4.19 -1.03 -33.20
CA LEU A 18 5.59 -1.22 -32.91
C LEU A 18 5.81 -2.65 -32.43
N ALA A 19 6.58 -3.43 -33.17
CA ALA A 19 6.96 -4.79 -32.78
C ALA A 19 8.45 -4.88 -32.48
N VAL A 20 8.77 -5.59 -31.40
CA VAL A 20 10.13 -5.82 -30.85
C VAL A 20 10.36 -7.33 -30.84
N LEU A 21 11.43 -7.81 -31.48
CA LEU A 21 11.82 -9.22 -31.50
C LEU A 21 13.02 -9.47 -30.57
N VAL A 22 12.91 -10.52 -29.74
CA VAL A 22 13.91 -10.91 -28.73
C VAL A 22 14.74 -12.09 -29.23
N ALA A 23 16.06 -12.03 -29.08
CA ALA A 23 16.97 -13.16 -29.28
C ALA A 23 17.33 -13.84 -27.94
N SER A 24 17.88 -15.06 -27.96
CA SER A 24 18.20 -15.84 -26.76
C SER A 24 19.37 -15.27 -25.92
N SER A 25 19.35 -15.58 -24.62
CA SER A 25 20.02 -14.92 -23.49
C SER A 25 21.56 -14.83 -23.49
N LEU A 26 22.08 -13.66 -23.05
CA LEU A 26 23.45 -13.43 -22.57
C LEU A 26 23.41 -12.56 -21.28
N PRO A 27 24.42 -12.63 -20.39
CA PRO A 27 24.45 -11.89 -19.12
C PRO A 27 24.57 -10.36 -19.29
N LEU A 28 24.09 -9.62 -18.29
CA LEU A 28 23.91 -8.16 -18.25
C LEU A 28 25.23 -7.38 -18.01
N PRO A 29 25.69 -6.52 -18.93
CA PRO A 29 26.71 -5.51 -18.66
C PRO A 29 26.12 -4.22 -18.03
N ALA A 30 26.95 -3.44 -17.34
CA ALA A 30 26.56 -2.16 -16.72
C ALA A 30 26.10 -1.10 -17.74
N ALA A 31 25.24 -0.15 -17.35
CA ALA A 31 24.70 0.85 -18.28
C ALA A 31 25.76 1.76 -18.92
N GLY A 32 26.81 2.12 -18.16
CA GLY A 32 27.88 3.00 -18.62
C GLY A 32 28.84 2.40 -19.66
N SER A 33 28.75 1.10 -19.96
CA SER A 33 29.58 0.43 -20.98
C SER A 33 28.84 0.11 -22.27
N ARG A 34 27.55 0.45 -22.38
CA ARG A 34 26.71 0.15 -23.55
C ARG A 34 26.69 1.36 -24.52
N PRO A 35 26.81 1.15 -25.84
CA PRO A 35 26.80 2.25 -26.79
C PRO A 35 25.39 2.79 -27.05
N VAL A 36 25.29 4.06 -27.41
CA VAL A 36 24.06 4.65 -27.96
C VAL A 36 23.86 4.09 -29.37
N VAL A 37 22.66 3.59 -29.67
CA VAL A 37 22.32 3.02 -30.98
C VAL A 37 21.39 3.97 -31.72
N THR A 38 21.79 4.43 -32.90
CA THR A 38 20.96 5.29 -33.75
C THR A 38 20.59 4.58 -35.04
N LEU A 39 19.29 4.57 -35.35
CA LEU A 39 18.70 4.02 -36.54
C LEU A 39 18.47 5.15 -37.54
N ALA A 40 19.28 5.16 -38.59
CA ALA A 40 19.16 6.11 -39.67
C ALA A 40 17.97 5.72 -40.59
N PRO A 41 17.22 6.69 -41.14
CA PRO A 41 16.06 6.42 -41.98
C PRO A 41 16.35 5.51 -43.18
N ASP A 42 17.49 5.72 -43.84
CA ASP A 42 17.94 4.98 -45.04
C ASP A 42 18.30 3.50 -44.76
N LYS A 43 18.36 3.10 -43.48
CA LYS A 43 18.62 1.72 -43.05
C LYS A 43 17.34 0.94 -42.73
N ALA A 44 16.17 1.55 -42.89
CA ALA A 44 14.90 0.84 -42.77
C ALA A 44 14.69 -0.07 -43.99
N ASP A 45 14.31 -1.32 -43.73
CA ASP A 45 13.83 -2.26 -44.73
C ASP A 45 12.33 -2.06 -44.92
N GLY A 46 11.93 -1.61 -46.12
CA GLY A 46 10.57 -1.14 -46.43
C GLY A 46 10.36 0.35 -46.16
N GLY A 47 9.15 0.84 -46.44
CA GLY A 47 8.83 2.27 -46.37
C GLY A 47 9.40 3.08 -47.53
N GLU A 48 9.17 4.39 -47.50
CA GLU A 48 9.65 5.36 -48.50
C GLU A 48 10.57 6.38 -47.80
N ILE A 49 11.75 6.59 -48.35
CA ILE A 49 12.64 7.67 -47.90
C ILE A 49 12.17 8.98 -48.51
N VAL A 50 11.94 9.96 -47.66
CA VAL A 50 11.32 11.23 -48.01
C VAL A 50 12.13 12.38 -47.43
N THR A 51 12.18 13.49 -48.16
CA THR A 51 12.76 14.73 -47.65
C THR A 51 11.66 15.53 -46.96
N ALA A 52 11.90 15.90 -45.71
CA ALA A 52 10.98 16.72 -44.94
C ALA A 52 11.14 18.22 -45.26
N SER A 53 10.19 19.02 -44.76
CA SER A 53 10.13 20.47 -45.01
C SER A 53 11.34 21.22 -44.43
N ASP A 54 12.04 20.62 -43.47
CA ASP A 54 13.27 21.12 -42.84
C ASP A 54 14.56 20.61 -43.51
N GLY A 55 14.45 19.88 -44.63
CA GLY A 55 15.57 19.33 -45.39
C GLY A 55 16.12 18.00 -44.88
N ARG A 56 15.64 17.48 -43.74
CA ARG A 56 16.09 16.16 -43.24
C ARG A 56 15.50 15.02 -44.05
N ALA A 57 16.27 13.95 -44.21
CA ALA A 57 15.74 12.67 -44.69
C ALA A 57 14.95 11.99 -43.57
N GLY A 58 13.86 11.31 -43.93
CA GLY A 58 13.08 10.48 -43.02
C GLY A 58 12.44 9.32 -43.75
N VAL A 59 12.02 8.29 -43.01
CA VAL A 59 11.28 7.15 -43.58
C VAL A 59 9.80 7.30 -43.24
N SER A 60 8.95 7.12 -44.25
CA SER A 60 7.50 7.24 -44.14
C SER A 60 6.81 6.05 -44.80
N LEU A 61 5.51 5.94 -44.59
CA LEU A 61 4.62 5.05 -45.32
C LEU A 61 3.71 5.91 -46.19
N PRO A 62 3.59 5.61 -47.50
CA PRO A 62 2.74 6.36 -48.39
C PRO A 62 1.26 6.18 -48.02
N ALA A 63 0.43 7.09 -48.53
CA ALA A 63 -1.01 6.93 -48.47
C ALA A 63 -1.44 5.57 -49.04
N ARG A 64 -2.51 5.00 -48.49
CA ARG A 64 -3.11 3.70 -48.86
C ARG A 64 -2.30 2.47 -48.46
N SER A 65 -1.21 2.63 -47.71
CA SER A 65 -0.48 1.52 -47.08
C SER A 65 -1.43 0.66 -46.24
N SER A 66 -1.27 -0.66 -46.34
CA SER A 66 -2.11 -1.65 -45.65
C SER A 66 -1.36 -2.30 -44.49
N PRO A 67 -2.03 -3.03 -43.59
CA PRO A 67 -1.37 -3.63 -42.42
C PRO A 67 -0.29 -4.67 -42.72
N SER A 68 -0.26 -5.21 -43.94
CA SER A 68 0.82 -6.09 -44.41
C SER A 68 2.06 -5.33 -44.86
N GLY A 69 1.98 -4.00 -45.02
CA GLY A 69 3.10 -3.13 -45.38
C GLY A 69 3.64 -2.36 -44.18
N GLY A 70 4.95 -2.18 -44.09
CA GLY A 70 5.60 -1.48 -42.99
C GLY A 70 7.06 -1.19 -43.32
N TYR A 71 7.79 -0.70 -42.34
CA TYR A 71 9.25 -0.65 -42.41
C TYR A 71 9.88 -1.13 -41.11
N ARG A 72 11.06 -1.71 -41.23
CA ARG A 72 11.77 -2.33 -40.11
C ARG A 72 13.23 -1.94 -40.14
N TRP A 73 13.74 -1.50 -39.00
CA TRP A 73 15.18 -1.46 -38.77
C TRP A 73 15.63 -2.76 -38.12
N ARG A 74 16.66 -3.38 -38.68
CA ARG A 74 17.46 -4.35 -37.95
C ARG A 74 18.52 -3.58 -37.18
N LEU A 75 18.64 -3.84 -35.88
CA LEU A 75 19.69 -3.21 -35.11
C LEU A 75 21.04 -3.80 -35.54
N PRO A 76 22.10 -2.96 -35.73
CA PRO A 76 23.44 -3.45 -36.09
C PRO A 76 23.96 -4.49 -35.09
N GLU A 77 23.67 -4.26 -33.82
CA GLU A 77 23.84 -5.22 -32.73
C GLU A 77 22.56 -5.20 -31.87
N PRO A 78 22.05 -6.36 -31.41
CA PRO A 78 20.88 -6.38 -30.55
C PRO A 78 21.11 -5.59 -29.26
N LEU A 79 20.14 -4.76 -28.83
CA LEU A 79 20.30 -4.05 -27.55
C LEU A 79 20.35 -5.06 -26.43
N ALA A 80 21.42 -5.04 -25.65
CA ALA A 80 21.54 -5.92 -24.48
C ALA A 80 20.34 -5.75 -23.52
N PRO A 81 20.01 -6.78 -22.74
CA PRO A 81 18.99 -6.66 -21.71
C PRO A 81 19.26 -5.46 -20.78
N GLY A 82 18.21 -4.86 -20.24
CA GLY A 82 18.29 -3.66 -19.39
C GLY A 82 17.43 -2.50 -19.88
N TRP A 83 17.58 -1.35 -19.21
CA TRP A 83 16.84 -0.13 -19.54
C TRP A 83 17.45 0.62 -20.72
N TRP A 84 16.56 1.08 -21.60
CA TRP A 84 16.88 1.92 -22.75
C TRP A 84 15.87 3.06 -22.87
N GLU A 85 16.33 4.25 -23.18
CA GLU A 85 15.50 5.37 -23.63
C GLU A 85 15.49 5.39 -25.16
N MET A 86 14.35 5.10 -25.76
CA MET A 86 14.08 5.23 -27.19
C MET A 86 13.56 6.64 -27.49
N SER A 87 14.33 7.43 -28.23
CA SER A 87 13.95 8.73 -28.77
C SER A 87 13.63 8.59 -30.25
N VAL A 88 12.42 8.94 -30.67
CA VAL A 88 11.99 8.97 -32.08
C VAL A 88 11.88 10.42 -32.52
N GLU A 89 12.62 10.80 -33.55
CA GLU A 89 12.55 12.12 -34.16
C GLU A 89 11.69 12.08 -35.40
N PHE A 90 10.76 13.01 -35.49
CA PHE A 90 9.89 13.15 -36.64
C PHE A 90 10.35 14.31 -37.50
N ALA A 91 10.06 14.20 -38.79
CA ALA A 91 10.21 15.29 -39.73
C ALA A 91 8.93 15.39 -40.59
N ARG A 92 8.51 16.62 -40.87
CA ARG A 92 7.18 16.92 -41.39
C ARG A 92 7.22 17.21 -42.88
N ARG A 93 6.30 16.62 -43.66
CA ARG A 93 5.93 17.13 -45.00
C ARG A 93 4.56 17.81 -44.97
N PRO A 94 4.25 18.72 -45.90
CA PRO A 94 2.97 19.43 -45.94
C PRO A 94 1.75 18.51 -46.05
N LYS A 95 1.92 17.30 -46.60
CA LYS A 95 0.84 16.31 -46.85
C LYS A 95 0.81 15.15 -45.83
N ASP A 96 1.68 15.17 -44.82
CA ASP A 96 1.69 14.13 -43.80
C ASP A 96 0.51 14.33 -42.83
N SER A 97 -0.11 13.22 -42.43
CA SER A 97 -1.17 13.24 -41.43
C SER A 97 -0.67 13.82 -40.10
N PRO A 98 -1.40 14.76 -39.48
CA PRO A 98 -1.13 15.18 -38.10
C PRO A 98 -1.57 14.13 -37.08
N ARG A 99 -2.38 13.15 -37.51
CA ARG A 99 -3.02 12.15 -36.66
C ARG A 99 -2.24 10.85 -36.65
N MET A 100 -1.58 10.50 -35.54
CA MET A 100 -0.77 9.29 -35.45
C MET A 100 -1.00 8.58 -34.12
N LYS A 101 -1.22 7.25 -34.14
CA LYS A 101 -1.35 6.47 -32.91
C LYS A 101 -0.33 5.34 -32.86
N PHE A 102 0.46 5.23 -31.79
CA PHE A 102 1.44 4.15 -31.61
C PHE A 102 0.91 3.10 -30.64
N PHE A 103 1.03 1.83 -31.04
CA PHE A 103 0.74 0.64 -30.27
C PHE A 103 2.03 -0.12 -30.07
N PHE A 104 2.29 -0.60 -28.87
CA PHE A 104 3.44 -1.44 -28.58
C PHE A 104 2.92 -2.86 -28.43
N GLY A 105 3.35 -3.78 -29.31
CA GLY A 105 2.79 -5.12 -29.57
C GLY A 105 2.85 -6.12 -28.41
N THR A 106 2.29 -5.73 -27.27
CA THR A 106 2.19 -6.49 -26.01
C THR A 106 0.72 -6.71 -25.68
N PRO A 107 0.35 -7.74 -24.89
CA PRO A 107 -1.04 -7.96 -24.45
C PRO A 107 -1.64 -6.79 -23.64
N LEU A 108 -0.79 -5.86 -23.17
CA LEU A 108 -1.14 -4.70 -22.35
C LEU A 108 -1.17 -3.38 -23.16
N ALA A 109 -1.17 -3.46 -24.50
CA ALA A 109 -1.02 -2.34 -25.44
C ALA A 109 -1.48 -0.96 -24.90
N PRO A 110 -0.56 -0.06 -24.48
CA PRO A 110 -0.93 1.34 -24.42
C PRO A 110 -1.17 1.82 -25.85
N VAL A 111 -2.21 2.62 -25.99
CA VAL A 111 -2.50 3.35 -27.23
C VAL A 111 -2.04 4.77 -26.99
N TYR A 112 -0.93 5.17 -27.59
CA TYR A 112 -0.62 6.59 -27.66
C TYR A 112 -1.47 7.21 -28.74
N ASP A 113 -2.37 8.10 -28.35
CA ASP A 113 -3.22 8.83 -29.27
C ASP A 113 -2.70 10.25 -29.46
N LEU A 114 -2.00 10.52 -30.56
CA LEU A 114 -1.48 11.85 -30.87
C LEU A 114 -2.54 12.75 -31.54
N THR A 115 -3.83 12.34 -31.54
CA THR A 115 -4.91 13.04 -32.26
C THR A 115 -5.70 14.07 -31.45
N ASP A 116 -5.70 13.99 -30.12
CA ASP A 116 -6.50 14.89 -29.24
C ASP A 116 -5.67 16.04 -28.61
N ALA A 117 -4.57 16.42 -29.26
CA ALA A 117 -3.87 17.66 -28.93
C ALA A 117 -4.53 18.84 -29.68
N ASP A 118 -5.58 19.43 -29.12
CA ASP A 118 -6.15 20.72 -29.57
C ASP A 118 -5.22 21.93 -29.28
N ASN A 119 -3.90 21.69 -29.32
CA ASN A 119 -2.86 22.70 -29.18
C ASN A 119 -1.66 22.28 -30.07
N PRO A 120 -1.19 23.13 -31.00
CA PRO A 120 -0.21 22.79 -32.03
C PRO A 120 1.22 22.63 -31.49
N TRP A 121 1.44 21.61 -30.67
CA TRP A 121 2.80 21.13 -30.41
C TRP A 121 3.31 20.43 -31.66
N ASN A 122 4.27 21.06 -32.35
CA ASN A 122 5.16 20.39 -33.30
C ASN A 122 5.86 19.25 -32.56
N LEU A 123 5.27 18.05 -32.58
CA LEU A 123 5.94 16.86 -32.07
C LEU A 123 7.09 16.49 -33.04
N ASP A 124 8.23 17.13 -32.82
CA ASP A 124 9.48 16.87 -33.55
C ASP A 124 10.25 15.69 -32.92
N ARG A 125 9.92 15.33 -31.68
CA ARG A 125 10.56 14.25 -30.93
C ARG A 125 9.60 13.58 -29.94
N PHE A 126 9.69 12.26 -29.83
CA PHE A 126 9.02 11.39 -28.86
C PHE A 126 10.10 10.63 -28.06
N ARG A 127 9.93 10.44 -26.76
CA ARG A 127 10.84 9.63 -25.94
C ARG A 127 10.06 8.61 -25.12
N LEU A 128 10.60 7.41 -25.01
CA LEU A 128 10.03 6.31 -24.24
C LEU A 128 11.15 5.53 -23.55
N ARG A 129 11.02 5.22 -22.26
CA ARG A 129 11.89 4.22 -21.64
C ARG A 129 11.29 2.83 -21.73
N ILE A 130 12.08 1.90 -22.23
CA ILE A 130 11.72 0.48 -22.38
C ILE A 130 12.71 -0.37 -21.57
N TRP A 131 12.20 -1.41 -20.93
CA TRP A 131 13.02 -2.47 -20.37
C TRP A 131 13.10 -3.62 -21.38
N CYS A 132 14.31 -4.01 -21.75
CA CYS A 132 14.57 -5.19 -22.57
C CYS A 132 14.87 -6.38 -21.65
N ALA A 133 13.97 -7.37 -21.58
CA ALA A 133 14.20 -8.60 -20.81
C ALA A 133 15.17 -9.57 -21.50
N GLY A 134 15.32 -9.43 -22.82
CA GLY A 134 16.28 -10.14 -23.66
C GLY A 134 16.80 -9.21 -24.78
N PRO A 135 17.81 -9.62 -25.56
CA PRO A 135 18.37 -8.80 -26.62
C PRO A 135 17.35 -8.32 -27.66
N LEU A 136 17.22 -7.01 -27.88
CA LEU A 136 16.32 -6.40 -28.88
C LEU A 136 16.99 -6.35 -30.26
N ALA A 137 16.54 -7.13 -31.24
CA ALA A 137 17.22 -7.26 -32.53
C ALA A 137 16.63 -6.41 -33.68
N SER A 138 15.38 -5.96 -33.58
CA SER A 138 14.74 -5.16 -34.63
C SER A 138 13.64 -4.24 -34.09
N LEU A 139 13.46 -3.12 -34.76
CA LEU A 139 12.35 -2.19 -34.57
C LEU A 139 11.46 -2.18 -35.82
N GLU A 140 10.17 -2.48 -35.68
CA GLU A 140 9.25 -2.53 -36.81
C GLU A 140 8.05 -1.60 -36.64
N ILE A 141 7.73 -0.83 -37.68
CA ILE A 141 6.58 0.07 -37.78
C ILE A 141 5.62 -0.45 -38.85
N ARG A 142 4.38 -0.74 -38.46
CA ARG A 142 3.30 -1.16 -39.39
C ARG A 142 2.01 -0.42 -39.07
N PRO A 143 1.15 -0.10 -40.05
CA PRO A 143 -0.18 0.39 -39.77
C PRO A 143 -1.08 -0.79 -39.32
N GLN A 144 -2.02 -0.59 -38.41
CA GLN A 144 -3.00 -1.64 -38.03
C GLN A 144 -4.20 -1.70 -38.97
N ARG A 145 -4.45 -0.62 -39.72
CA ARG A 145 -5.51 -0.54 -40.73
C ARG A 145 -5.04 0.24 -41.94
N ARG A 146 -5.75 0.08 -43.05
CA ARG A 146 -5.42 0.80 -44.29
C ARG A 146 -5.49 2.31 -44.07
N MET A 147 -4.49 3.02 -44.57
CA MET A 147 -4.28 4.44 -44.31
C MET A 147 -4.81 5.32 -45.45
N PRO A 148 -5.70 6.30 -45.23
CA PRO A 148 -6.04 7.28 -46.28
C PRO A 148 -4.92 8.28 -46.66
N GLU A 149 -3.99 8.61 -45.77
CA GLU A 149 -2.90 9.60 -45.95
C GLU A 149 -1.53 9.02 -45.58
N ALA A 150 -0.46 9.75 -45.90
CA ALA A 150 0.90 9.37 -45.54
C ALA A 150 1.20 9.68 -44.06
N ILE A 151 2.12 8.92 -43.47
CA ILE A 151 2.52 9.13 -42.07
C ILE A 151 3.61 10.20 -42.00
N ARG A 152 3.71 10.87 -40.85
CA ARG A 152 4.85 11.74 -40.58
C ARG A 152 6.15 10.93 -40.65
N ALA A 153 7.12 11.43 -41.40
CA ALA A 153 8.39 10.75 -41.59
C ALA A 153 9.16 10.65 -40.26
N ILE A 154 9.78 9.50 -40.01
CA ILE A 154 10.73 9.32 -38.91
C ILE A 154 12.13 9.67 -39.42
N ALA A 155 12.71 10.74 -38.89
CA ALA A 155 14.05 11.21 -39.23
C ALA A 155 15.16 10.52 -38.43
N GLY A 156 14.82 9.89 -37.31
CA GLY A 156 15.78 9.08 -36.57
C GLY A 156 15.14 8.38 -35.39
N VAL A 157 15.72 7.25 -35.00
CA VAL A 157 15.42 6.60 -33.72
C VAL A 157 16.71 6.35 -32.98
N THR A 158 16.81 6.83 -31.74
CA THR A 158 18.00 6.65 -30.89
C THR A 158 17.63 5.86 -29.66
N PHE A 159 18.41 4.82 -29.34
CA PHE A 159 18.36 4.08 -28.09
C PHE A 159 19.56 4.46 -27.24
N THR A 160 19.30 5.10 -26.11
CA THR A 160 20.30 5.47 -25.11
C THR A 160 20.19 4.51 -23.93
N PRO A 161 21.26 3.83 -23.50
CA PRO A 161 21.21 3.02 -22.30
C PRO A 161 21.04 3.94 -21.09
N VAL A 162 20.15 3.55 -20.19
CA VAL A 162 19.87 4.32 -18.98
C VAL A 162 19.87 3.39 -17.76
N ASP A 163 20.12 3.95 -16.59
CA ASP A 163 19.94 3.22 -15.33
C ASP A 163 18.46 3.19 -14.94
N GLY A 164 18.05 2.13 -14.26
CA GLY A 164 16.70 2.00 -13.75
C GLY A 164 16.52 0.75 -12.90
N PRO A 165 15.40 0.65 -12.17
CA PRO A 165 15.14 -0.48 -11.27
C PRO A 165 15.00 -1.78 -12.07
N VAL A 166 15.65 -2.85 -11.63
CA VAL A 166 15.47 -4.18 -12.23
C VAL A 166 14.03 -4.64 -11.94
N PRO A 167 13.20 -4.93 -12.96
CA PRO A 167 11.85 -5.44 -12.73
C PRO A 167 11.92 -6.76 -11.95
N PRO A 168 10.94 -7.06 -11.07
CA PRO A 168 10.87 -8.36 -10.43
C PRO A 168 10.82 -9.45 -11.51
N ALA A 169 11.55 -10.54 -11.32
CA ALA A 169 11.66 -11.63 -12.28
C ALA A 169 10.26 -12.15 -12.63
N ALA A 170 9.76 -11.79 -13.82
CA ALA A 170 8.54 -12.35 -14.34
C ALA A 170 8.83 -13.81 -14.69
N ALA A 171 8.07 -14.74 -14.10
CA ALA A 171 8.15 -16.17 -14.38
C ALA A 171 7.70 -16.57 -15.81
N ASP A 172 7.54 -15.62 -16.72
CA ASP A 172 7.22 -15.88 -18.12
C ASP A 172 8.01 -14.93 -19.04
N ALA A 173 9.13 -15.43 -19.57
CA ALA A 173 10.03 -14.71 -20.47
C ALA A 173 9.54 -14.62 -21.93
N ALA A 174 8.26 -14.90 -22.20
CA ALA A 174 7.76 -15.10 -23.56
C ALA A 174 7.02 -13.90 -24.19
N ALA A 175 6.72 -12.83 -23.44
CA ALA A 175 6.09 -11.64 -24.00
C ALA A 175 6.74 -10.35 -23.44
N PRO A 176 7.11 -9.37 -24.30
CA PRO A 176 7.50 -8.06 -23.80
C PRO A 176 6.32 -7.44 -23.03
N GLY A 177 6.55 -7.01 -21.80
CA GLY A 177 5.60 -6.25 -20.99
C GLY A 177 6.09 -4.81 -20.89
N LEU A 178 5.27 -3.84 -21.27
CA LEU A 178 5.58 -2.45 -20.99
C LEU A 178 5.38 -2.19 -19.50
N LEU A 179 6.48 -2.08 -18.76
CA LEU A 179 6.53 -1.99 -17.29
C LEU A 179 6.29 -0.57 -16.74
N GLY A 180 5.78 0.33 -17.58
CA GLY A 180 5.44 1.70 -17.22
C GLY A 180 5.71 2.69 -18.35
N VAL A 181 4.86 3.71 -18.47
CA VAL A 181 5.13 4.88 -19.29
C VAL A 181 5.87 5.91 -18.47
N LEU A 182 7.14 6.20 -18.81
CA LEU A 182 7.87 7.33 -18.25
C LEU A 182 7.54 8.61 -19.01
N VAL A 183 6.80 9.52 -18.38
CA VAL A 183 6.63 10.90 -18.88
C VAL A 183 7.58 11.81 -18.14
N GLU A 184 8.47 12.49 -18.85
CA GLU A 184 9.23 13.63 -18.34
C GLU A 184 8.62 14.91 -18.93
N ALA A 185 8.04 15.75 -18.09
CA ALA A 185 7.48 17.03 -18.53
C ALA A 185 8.00 18.17 -17.64
N THR A 186 8.25 19.32 -18.25
CA THR A 186 8.74 20.52 -17.56
C THR A 186 7.58 21.31 -17.00
N ALA A 187 7.66 21.70 -15.72
CA ALA A 187 6.60 22.49 -15.11
C ALA A 187 6.64 23.93 -15.66
N THR A 188 5.47 24.48 -16.01
CA THR A 188 5.32 25.90 -16.34
C THR A 188 4.72 26.64 -15.14
N PRO A 189 5.07 27.92 -14.91
CA PRO A 189 4.38 28.74 -13.91
C PRO A 189 2.89 28.85 -14.25
N GLY A 190 2.03 28.33 -13.38
CA GLY A 190 0.58 28.44 -13.47
C GLY A 190 0.06 29.72 -12.81
N ALA A 191 -1.22 30.03 -13.04
CA ALA A 191 -1.91 31.13 -12.38
C ALA A 191 -1.82 30.96 -10.85
N GLY A 192 -1.37 31.99 -10.13
CA GLY A 192 -1.20 31.94 -8.67
C GLY A 192 0.10 31.31 -8.16
N GLY A 193 1.08 31.03 -9.04
CA GLY A 193 2.41 30.54 -8.63
C GLY A 193 2.53 29.02 -8.47
N ALA A 194 1.47 28.26 -8.76
CA ALA A 194 1.49 26.80 -8.79
C ALA A 194 2.27 26.28 -10.01
N ALA A 195 3.06 25.23 -9.84
CA ALA A 195 3.74 24.58 -10.97
C ALA A 195 2.76 23.62 -11.64
N VAL A 196 2.43 23.85 -12.93
CA VAL A 196 1.47 23.02 -13.67
C VAL A 196 2.19 22.27 -14.79
N MET A 197 1.81 21.02 -14.98
CA MET A 197 2.36 20.11 -15.96
C MET A 197 1.23 19.45 -16.74
N ALA A 198 1.08 19.83 -18.01
CA ALA A 198 0.21 19.11 -18.93
C ALA A 198 0.82 17.73 -19.22
N LEU A 199 -0.01 16.69 -19.18
CA LEU A 199 0.38 15.33 -19.54
C LEU A 199 0.03 15.05 -20.99
N SER A 200 0.77 14.14 -21.60
CA SER A 200 0.46 13.68 -22.95
C SER A 200 -0.93 13.00 -22.98
N PRO A 201 -1.78 13.27 -23.97
CA PRO A 201 -3.03 12.54 -24.16
C PRO A 201 -2.81 11.02 -24.35
N GLY A 202 -3.82 10.22 -24.03
CA GLY A 202 -3.80 8.76 -24.24
C GLY A 202 -3.15 7.93 -23.12
N LEU A 203 -2.80 8.54 -21.98
CA LEU A 203 -2.37 7.79 -20.80
C LEU A 203 -3.51 6.91 -20.26
N PRO A 204 -3.25 5.66 -19.85
CA PRO A 204 -4.29 4.79 -19.32
C PRO A 204 -4.81 5.27 -17.95
N ARG A 205 -6.09 5.04 -17.68
CA ARG A 205 -6.62 5.10 -16.31
C ARG A 205 -5.97 4.03 -15.42
N GLY A 206 -6.01 4.22 -14.11
CA GLY A 206 -5.55 3.25 -13.12
C GLY A 206 -4.50 3.81 -12.17
N ASN A 207 -3.63 2.94 -11.67
CA ASN A 207 -2.61 3.29 -10.69
C ASN A 207 -1.40 3.96 -11.33
N TRP A 208 -0.96 5.06 -10.74
CA TRP A 208 0.19 5.85 -11.17
C TRP A 208 1.13 6.13 -10.01
N GLN A 209 2.40 5.80 -10.20
CA GLN A 209 3.51 6.26 -9.37
C GLN A 209 4.08 7.55 -9.96
N ILE A 210 4.17 8.59 -9.15
CA ILE A 210 4.60 9.93 -9.58
C ILE A 210 5.78 10.36 -8.71
N ARG A 211 6.94 10.59 -9.33
CA ARG A 211 8.17 11.05 -8.67
C ARG A 211 8.47 12.49 -9.11
N PRO A 212 8.14 13.51 -8.31
CA PRO A 212 8.45 14.91 -8.64
C PRO A 212 9.97 15.15 -8.69
N ARG A 213 10.40 16.02 -9.60
CA ARG A 213 11.78 16.53 -9.70
C ARG A 213 11.85 17.93 -9.11
N PHE A 214 12.81 18.15 -8.23
CA PHE A 214 13.04 19.43 -7.58
C PHE A 214 14.35 20.05 -8.05
N ARG A 215 14.39 21.38 -8.18
CA ARG A 215 15.58 22.16 -8.57
C ARG A 215 16.69 22.08 -7.53
N GLU A 216 16.33 21.92 -6.25
CA GLU A 216 17.25 21.79 -5.11
C GLU A 216 16.89 20.59 -4.24
N ALA A 217 17.89 19.91 -3.67
CA ALA A 217 17.67 18.74 -2.82
C ALA A 217 16.89 19.07 -1.52
N ALA A 218 16.94 20.32 -1.07
CA ALA A 218 16.38 20.80 0.20
C ALA A 218 15.10 21.67 0.05
N ALA A 219 14.51 21.77 -1.15
CA ALA A 219 13.29 22.56 -1.36
C ALA A 219 12.15 22.09 -0.42
N GLN A 220 11.33 23.01 0.06
CA GLN A 220 10.15 22.75 0.88
C GLN A 220 9.27 21.69 0.19
N ARG A 221 9.22 20.47 0.75
CA ARG A 221 8.43 19.34 0.22
C ARG A 221 7.03 19.29 0.83
N THR A 222 6.62 20.36 1.49
CA THR A 222 5.33 20.50 2.17
C THR A 222 4.37 21.23 1.26
N GLY A 223 3.30 20.56 0.84
CA GLY A 223 2.25 21.10 -0.01
C GLY A 223 1.49 19.97 -0.67
N THR A 224 0.77 20.25 -1.76
CA THR A 224 -0.08 19.25 -2.42
C THR A 224 0.25 19.09 -3.90
N MET A 225 0.07 17.86 -4.38
CA MET A 225 0.04 17.52 -5.79
C MET A 225 -1.40 17.18 -6.14
N THR A 226 -1.94 17.83 -7.17
CA THR A 226 -3.21 17.47 -7.77
C THR A 226 -2.98 16.76 -9.09
N ALA A 227 -3.50 15.54 -9.23
CA ALA A 227 -3.64 14.87 -10.52
C ALA A 227 -5.06 15.09 -11.06
N THR A 228 -5.17 15.52 -12.32
CA THR A 228 -6.47 15.75 -12.97
C THR A 228 -6.69 14.70 -14.07
N GLY A 229 -7.86 14.05 -14.05
CA GLY A 229 -8.33 13.13 -15.08
C GLY A 229 -9.04 13.84 -16.25
N ALA A 230 -9.21 13.15 -17.37
CA ALA A 230 -9.76 13.73 -18.61
C ALA A 230 -11.20 14.27 -18.50
N GLY A 231 -12.03 13.70 -17.63
CA GLY A 231 -13.38 14.16 -17.28
C GLY A 231 -13.40 15.18 -16.14
N GLY A 232 -12.23 15.66 -15.69
CA GLY A 232 -12.12 16.72 -14.69
C GLY A 232 -12.06 16.23 -13.24
N GLU A 233 -12.02 14.93 -12.99
CA GLU A 233 -11.73 14.37 -11.66
C GLU A 233 -10.40 14.92 -11.13
N ARG A 234 -10.36 15.34 -9.86
CA ARG A 234 -9.16 15.89 -9.21
C ARG A 234 -8.80 15.06 -7.98
N ILE A 235 -7.61 14.49 -7.99
CA ILE A 235 -7.04 13.75 -6.86
C ILE A 235 -5.98 14.61 -6.21
N VAL A 236 -6.19 14.93 -4.95
CA VAL A 236 -5.25 15.75 -4.17
C VAL A 236 -4.49 14.86 -3.20
N ALA A 237 -3.17 14.85 -3.31
CA ALA A 237 -2.27 14.07 -2.47
C ALA A 237 -1.17 14.98 -1.89
N PRO A 238 -0.64 14.70 -0.68
CA PRO A 238 0.50 15.43 -0.16
C PRO A 238 1.74 15.16 -1.01
N VAL A 239 2.59 16.17 -1.15
CA VAL A 239 3.85 16.02 -1.88
C VAL A 239 4.82 15.16 -1.08
N SER A 240 5.47 14.24 -1.77
CA SER A 240 6.57 13.43 -1.24
C SER A 240 7.55 13.06 -2.37
N GLY A 241 8.59 12.28 -2.06
CA GLY A 241 9.50 11.76 -3.10
C GLY A 241 8.83 10.78 -4.08
N LEU A 242 7.70 10.19 -3.68
CA LEU A 242 6.90 9.28 -4.50
C LEU A 242 5.43 9.38 -4.08
N VAL A 243 4.58 9.79 -5.00
CA VAL A 243 3.13 9.88 -4.80
C VAL A 243 2.45 8.78 -5.60
N ASN A 244 1.56 8.02 -4.97
CA ASN A 244 0.76 6.99 -5.64
C ASN A 244 -0.67 7.52 -5.77
N VAL A 245 -1.24 7.48 -6.97
CA VAL A 245 -2.63 7.87 -7.21
C VAL A 245 -3.35 6.83 -8.05
N PHE A 246 -4.66 6.69 -7.85
CA PHE A 246 -5.54 5.92 -8.72
C PHE A 246 -6.52 6.85 -9.42
N LEU A 247 -6.43 6.99 -10.74
CA LEU A 247 -7.40 7.75 -11.54
C LEU A 247 -8.38 6.80 -12.22
N ASP A 248 -9.69 7.07 -12.12
CA ASP A 248 -10.71 6.33 -12.87
C ASP A 248 -10.71 6.69 -14.37
N GLU A 249 -9.99 7.75 -14.71
CA GLU A 249 -9.86 8.31 -16.06
C GLU A 249 -8.39 8.51 -16.45
N ALA A 250 -8.14 8.78 -17.73
CA ALA A 250 -6.81 9.10 -18.24
C ALA A 250 -6.28 10.38 -17.57
N PRO A 251 -5.08 10.38 -16.98
CA PRO A 251 -4.52 11.59 -16.39
C PRO A 251 -4.13 12.60 -17.49
N VAL A 252 -4.53 13.86 -17.31
CA VAL A 252 -4.30 14.95 -18.29
C VAL A 252 -3.42 16.07 -17.76
N SER A 253 -3.33 16.24 -16.44
CA SER A 253 -2.40 17.22 -15.86
C SER A 253 -2.01 16.88 -14.43
N LEU A 254 -0.84 17.38 -14.02
CA LEU A 254 -0.41 17.47 -12.63
C LEU A 254 -0.23 18.94 -12.26
N ALA A 255 -0.60 19.30 -11.04
CA ALA A 255 -0.34 20.62 -10.48
C ALA A 255 0.26 20.48 -9.08
N TRP A 256 1.23 21.33 -8.75
CA TRP A 256 1.81 21.42 -7.41
C TRP A 256 1.49 22.77 -6.81
N GLU A 257 0.76 22.73 -5.70
CA GLU A 257 0.33 23.91 -4.95
C GLU A 257 1.13 24.00 -3.66
N GLN A 258 1.52 25.23 -3.31
CA GLN A 258 2.32 25.52 -2.10
C GLN A 258 3.68 24.81 -2.06
N VAL A 259 4.19 24.37 -3.22
CA VAL A 259 5.50 23.72 -3.34
C VAL A 259 6.36 24.46 -4.37
N ALA A 260 7.54 24.90 -3.93
CA ALA A 260 8.49 25.60 -4.77
C ALA A 260 9.47 24.65 -5.46
N GLY A 261 10.00 25.07 -6.60
CA GLY A 261 11.14 24.42 -7.24
C GLY A 261 10.85 23.10 -7.94
N VAL A 262 9.57 22.74 -8.20
CA VAL A 262 9.24 21.60 -9.04
C VAL A 262 9.59 21.90 -10.49
N THR A 263 10.51 21.14 -11.06
CA THR A 263 10.97 21.29 -12.45
C THR A 263 10.31 20.30 -13.41
N GLY A 264 9.71 19.25 -12.87
CA GLY A 264 8.98 18.24 -13.62
C GLY A 264 8.59 17.04 -12.75
N ALA A 265 8.14 15.96 -13.36
CA ALA A 265 7.92 14.70 -12.68
C ALA A 265 8.17 13.51 -13.61
N VAL A 266 8.35 12.35 -12.99
CA VAL A 266 8.43 11.03 -13.60
C VAL A 266 7.16 10.27 -13.22
N LEU A 267 6.31 9.97 -14.19
CA LEU A 267 5.13 9.13 -14.00
C LEU A 267 5.46 7.69 -14.37
N GLN A 268 4.83 6.72 -13.72
CA GLN A 268 4.94 5.30 -14.03
C GLN A 268 3.58 4.63 -13.80
N SER A 269 2.97 4.10 -14.86
CA SER A 269 1.72 3.32 -14.74
C SER A 269 1.99 1.99 -14.06
N VAL A 270 1.15 1.61 -13.11
CA VAL A 270 1.19 0.32 -12.43
C VAL A 270 0.06 -0.55 -12.95
N PRO A 271 0.36 -1.68 -13.64
CA PRO A 271 -0.66 -2.58 -14.14
C PRO A 271 -1.55 -3.07 -13.00
N ALA A 272 -2.86 -3.01 -13.18
CA ALA A 272 -3.79 -3.54 -12.20
C ALA A 272 -3.57 -5.05 -12.04
N TYR A 273 -3.29 -5.47 -10.81
CA TYR A 273 -3.32 -6.88 -10.44
C TYR A 273 -4.74 -7.43 -10.72
N ARG A 274 -4.81 -8.57 -11.41
CA ARG A 274 -6.07 -9.30 -11.56
C ARG A 274 -6.19 -10.29 -10.40
N PRO A 275 -7.08 -10.07 -9.42
CA PRO A 275 -7.30 -11.03 -8.34
C PRO A 275 -7.73 -12.37 -8.93
N ARG A 276 -7.19 -13.46 -8.39
CA ARG A 276 -7.47 -14.82 -8.86
C ARG A 276 -8.90 -15.28 -8.56
N LEU A 277 -9.62 -14.59 -7.67
CA LEU A 277 -10.97 -14.95 -7.23
C LEU A 277 -11.90 -13.72 -7.16
N PRO A 278 -13.17 -13.86 -7.58
CA PRO A 278 -14.17 -12.79 -7.48
C PRO A 278 -14.66 -12.58 -6.04
N LEU A 279 -15.19 -11.38 -5.80
CA LEU A 279 -15.80 -10.94 -4.54
C LEU A 279 -17.02 -11.80 -4.15
N ASP A 280 -16.98 -12.45 -2.99
CA ASP A 280 -18.17 -13.05 -2.36
C ASP A 280 -18.65 -12.18 -1.19
N ARG A 281 -19.92 -11.74 -1.24
CA ARG A 281 -20.57 -10.85 -0.26
C ARG A 281 -21.54 -11.59 0.68
N LYS A 282 -21.53 -12.92 0.74
CA LYS A 282 -22.56 -13.71 1.44
C LYS A 282 -22.57 -13.60 2.98
N THR A 283 -21.63 -12.91 3.60
CA THR A 283 -21.57 -12.76 5.07
C THR A 283 -21.63 -11.28 5.45
N ALA A 284 -22.71 -10.91 6.16
CA ALA A 284 -22.93 -9.55 6.64
C ALA A 284 -21.97 -9.23 7.80
N PRO A 285 -21.41 -8.00 7.85
CA PRO A 285 -20.64 -7.56 9.00
C PRO A 285 -21.54 -7.45 10.24
N LEU A 286 -20.98 -7.75 11.42
CA LEU A 286 -21.65 -7.57 12.70
C LEU A 286 -22.04 -6.09 12.89
N PRO A 287 -23.32 -5.76 13.14
CA PRO A 287 -23.75 -4.39 13.33
C PRO A 287 -23.20 -3.83 14.65
N VAL A 288 -22.51 -2.69 14.60
CA VAL A 288 -22.12 -1.92 15.80
C VAL A 288 -23.03 -0.69 15.91
N ALA A 289 -24.18 -0.90 16.52
CA ALA A 289 -24.88 0.11 17.29
C ALA A 289 -25.84 -0.57 18.26
N SER A 290 -25.53 -0.53 19.55
CA SER A 290 -26.52 -0.73 20.60
C SER A 290 -26.24 0.28 21.71
N ALA A 291 -27.25 0.57 22.53
CA ALA A 291 -27.12 1.42 23.70
C ALA A 291 -25.87 1.07 24.55
N ASP A 292 -25.28 2.10 25.15
CA ASP A 292 -24.10 1.98 26.00
C ASP A 292 -24.30 0.94 27.11
N ARG A 293 -23.25 0.15 27.35
CA ARG A 293 -23.13 -0.66 28.55
C ARG A 293 -22.92 0.28 29.73
N ARG A 294 -23.56 -0.02 30.86
CA ARG A 294 -23.34 0.69 32.12
C ARG A 294 -23.05 -0.31 33.22
N ALA A 295 -22.07 0.03 34.04
CA ALA A 295 -21.72 -0.73 35.23
C ALA A 295 -21.65 0.20 36.43
N ARG A 296 -22.26 -0.21 37.53
CA ARG A 296 -22.20 0.53 38.80
C ARG A 296 -21.22 -0.15 39.72
N ILE A 297 -20.31 0.66 40.24
CA ILE A 297 -19.36 0.25 41.26
C ILE A 297 -19.54 1.08 42.52
N VAL A 298 -19.31 0.48 43.67
CA VAL A 298 -19.38 1.12 44.98
C VAL A 298 -18.00 1.04 45.63
N LEU A 299 -17.45 2.19 46.00
CA LEU A 299 -16.12 2.32 46.58
C LEU A 299 -16.20 2.27 48.11
N SER A 300 -15.35 1.45 48.71
CA SER A 300 -15.19 1.34 50.16
C SER A 300 -13.86 1.94 50.59
N PHE A 301 -13.89 2.92 51.49
CA PHE A 301 -12.71 3.64 51.97
C PHE A 301 -12.20 3.11 53.30
N SER A 302 -10.91 3.27 53.55
CA SER A 302 -10.32 3.11 54.89
C SER A 302 -11.00 4.04 55.90
N PRO A 303 -11.14 3.61 57.18
CA PRO A 303 -11.69 4.46 58.23
C PRO A 303 -10.96 5.82 58.32
N GLY A 304 -11.72 6.91 58.40
CA GLY A 304 -11.17 8.27 58.54
C GLY A 304 -10.87 9.00 57.22
N VAL A 305 -11.00 8.35 56.06
CA VAL A 305 -10.87 8.99 54.74
C VAL A 305 -12.27 9.32 54.19
N SER A 306 -12.53 10.59 53.86
CA SER A 306 -13.80 11.02 53.26
C SER A 306 -13.69 11.11 51.73
N GLY A 307 -14.61 10.45 51.01
CA GLY A 307 -14.58 10.25 49.55
C GLY A 307 -15.11 11.41 48.69
N ASN A 308 -14.83 12.67 49.04
CA ASN A 308 -15.35 13.81 48.29
C ASN A 308 -14.72 13.90 46.88
N ALA A 309 -15.58 13.87 45.83
CA ALA A 309 -15.27 14.16 44.42
C ALA A 309 -14.03 13.45 43.83
N GLN A 310 -13.74 12.22 44.28
CA GLN A 310 -12.61 11.46 43.75
C GLN A 310 -13.04 10.58 42.58
N ARG A 311 -12.30 10.70 41.48
CA ARG A 311 -12.60 10.04 40.21
C ARG A 311 -11.83 8.74 40.02
N VAL A 312 -12.48 7.75 39.41
CA VAL A 312 -11.78 6.56 38.93
C VAL A 312 -11.20 6.82 37.53
N SER A 313 -10.12 6.13 37.18
CA SER A 313 -9.54 6.24 35.83
C SER A 313 -8.98 4.91 35.37
N LEU A 314 -8.73 4.75 34.07
CA LEU A 314 -7.97 3.61 33.58
C LEU A 314 -6.47 3.97 33.57
N PRO A 315 -5.58 3.09 34.09
CA PRO A 315 -4.14 3.31 34.01
C PRO A 315 -3.65 3.31 32.55
N LEU A 316 -2.41 3.72 32.30
CA LEU A 316 -1.82 3.71 30.95
C LEU A 316 -1.82 2.30 30.34
N LEU A 317 -1.39 1.30 31.12
CA LEU A 317 -1.45 -0.12 30.78
C LEU A 317 -2.20 -0.88 31.88
N PRO A 318 -2.80 -2.05 31.58
CA PRO A 318 -3.51 -2.86 32.56
C PRO A 318 -2.62 -3.25 33.74
N ALA A 319 -3.26 -3.50 34.89
CA ALA A 319 -2.61 -3.97 36.12
C ALA A 319 -1.37 -3.15 36.57
N GLY A 320 -1.27 -1.87 36.20
CA GLY A 320 -0.14 -1.02 36.57
C GLY A 320 1.18 -1.35 35.87
N MET A 321 1.14 -2.08 34.75
CA MET A 321 2.33 -2.40 33.97
C MET A 321 2.98 -1.13 33.40
N ARG A 322 4.31 -1.13 33.27
CA ARG A 322 5.08 0.05 32.84
C ARG A 322 5.26 0.12 31.33
N MET A 323 5.41 -1.03 30.68
CA MET A 323 5.55 -1.17 29.24
C MET A 323 4.79 -2.40 28.74
N ALA A 324 4.55 -2.48 27.44
CA ALA A 324 4.00 -3.67 26.78
C ALA A 324 5.04 -4.33 25.88
N ALA A 325 4.93 -5.65 25.71
CA ALA A 325 5.68 -6.42 24.73
C ALA A 325 4.71 -7.13 23.80
N VAL A 326 4.85 -6.89 22.50
CA VAL A 326 3.96 -7.38 21.44
C VAL A 326 4.80 -8.06 20.37
N THR A 327 4.27 -9.11 19.78
CA THR A 327 4.90 -9.75 18.62
C THR A 327 3.89 -10.24 17.61
N SER A 328 4.27 -10.25 16.33
CA SER A 328 3.42 -10.75 15.28
C SER A 328 4.15 -11.52 14.19
N TRP A 329 3.40 -12.41 13.54
CA TRP A 329 3.90 -13.40 12.61
C TRP A 329 3.03 -13.46 11.38
N ASP A 330 3.63 -13.28 10.21
CA ASP A 330 2.89 -13.11 8.95
C ASP A 330 2.86 -14.43 8.15
N ASP A 331 1.93 -14.52 7.18
CA ASP A 331 1.77 -15.57 6.16
C ASP A 331 1.23 -16.96 6.56
N GLY A 332 1.12 -17.27 7.85
CA GLY A 332 0.48 -18.51 8.30
C GLY A 332 1.29 -19.79 7.95
N ALA A 333 2.61 -19.72 8.08
CA ALA A 333 3.52 -20.81 7.75
C ALA A 333 3.34 -22.04 8.67
N ALA A 334 3.78 -23.21 8.22
CA ALA A 334 3.71 -24.43 9.05
C ALA A 334 4.50 -24.31 10.36
N ASN A 335 5.59 -23.53 10.34
CA ASN A 335 6.44 -23.28 11.51
C ASN A 335 5.74 -22.47 12.61
N ASP A 336 4.60 -21.84 12.33
CA ASP A 336 3.88 -21.00 13.28
C ASP A 336 3.46 -21.75 14.55
N LEU A 337 3.15 -23.04 14.47
CA LEU A 337 2.81 -23.82 15.67
C LEU A 337 3.99 -23.95 16.63
N ARG A 338 5.19 -24.21 16.09
CA ARG A 338 6.42 -24.28 16.90
C ARG A 338 6.84 -22.90 17.40
N CYS A 339 6.62 -21.86 16.60
CA CYS A 339 6.80 -20.48 17.03
C CYS A 339 5.88 -20.16 18.23
N ALA A 340 4.58 -20.45 18.11
CA ALA A 340 3.59 -20.25 19.16
C ALA A 340 3.92 -21.02 20.44
N GLU A 341 4.38 -22.28 20.33
CA GLU A 341 4.84 -23.06 21.49
C GLU A 341 5.95 -22.35 22.27
N LEU A 342 6.96 -21.81 21.57
CA LEU A 342 8.04 -21.08 22.22
C LEU A 342 7.60 -19.73 22.78
N LEU A 343 6.71 -19.02 22.10
CA LEU A 343 6.10 -17.79 22.62
C LEU A 343 5.37 -18.06 23.94
N GLU A 344 4.51 -19.09 23.97
CA GLU A 344 3.76 -19.53 25.15
C GLU A 344 4.71 -19.90 26.31
N LYS A 345 5.77 -20.68 26.03
CA LYS A 345 6.82 -21.04 27.01
C LYS A 345 7.38 -19.80 27.70
N TYR A 346 7.68 -18.74 26.95
CA TYR A 346 8.23 -17.49 27.47
C TYR A 346 7.20 -16.41 27.83
N GLY A 347 5.90 -16.76 27.83
CA GLY A 347 4.82 -15.90 28.28
C GLY A 347 4.43 -14.77 27.30
N PHE A 348 4.82 -14.88 26.03
CA PHE A 348 4.36 -13.99 24.98
C PHE A 348 2.99 -14.43 24.44
N HIS A 349 2.18 -13.45 24.08
CA HIS A 349 0.96 -13.62 23.30
C HIS A 349 1.19 -13.00 21.91
N GLY A 350 1.38 -13.83 20.90
CA GLY A 350 1.65 -13.40 19.52
C GLY A 350 0.37 -13.15 18.71
N THR A 351 0.47 -12.33 17.67
CA THR A 351 -0.59 -12.16 16.65
C THR A 351 -0.16 -12.80 15.34
N PHE A 352 -0.90 -13.79 14.85
CA PHE A 352 -0.61 -14.51 13.60
C PHE A 352 -1.52 -14.01 12.49
N PHE A 353 -0.96 -13.34 11.48
CA PHE A 353 -1.69 -12.74 10.37
C PHE A 353 -1.82 -13.75 9.22
N LEU A 354 -3.05 -14.23 8.99
CA LEU A 354 -3.33 -15.28 8.03
C LEU A 354 -3.88 -14.72 6.71
N MET A 355 -3.57 -15.40 5.61
CA MET A 355 -4.18 -15.22 4.29
C MET A 355 -5.08 -16.41 3.93
N GLN A 356 -5.76 -16.37 2.78
CA GLN A 356 -6.88 -17.27 2.51
C GLN A 356 -6.55 -18.76 2.67
N ASN A 357 -5.41 -19.23 2.16
CA ASN A 357 -5.06 -20.67 2.18
C ASN A 357 -4.97 -21.24 3.60
N GLN A 358 -4.82 -20.38 4.60
CA GLN A 358 -4.62 -20.73 6.00
C GLN A 358 -5.91 -20.55 6.82
N ALA A 359 -6.82 -19.70 6.38
CA ALA A 359 -8.14 -19.52 6.99
C ALA A 359 -8.97 -20.82 6.99
N GLU A 360 -8.66 -21.74 6.07
CA GLU A 360 -9.35 -23.03 5.93
C GLU A 360 -8.76 -24.14 6.83
N ARG A 361 -7.64 -23.88 7.52
CA ARG A 361 -6.96 -24.84 8.41
C ARG A 361 -7.49 -24.74 9.84
N ALA A 362 -8.70 -25.26 10.08
CA ALA A 362 -9.38 -25.16 11.38
C ALA A 362 -8.53 -25.65 12.57
N ASP A 363 -7.90 -26.83 12.46
CA ASP A 363 -7.08 -27.39 13.56
C ASP A 363 -5.85 -26.52 13.88
N PHE A 364 -5.25 -25.92 12.86
CA PHE A 364 -4.12 -25.01 13.03
C PHE A 364 -4.52 -23.72 13.76
N ILE A 365 -5.65 -23.14 13.34
CA ILE A 365 -6.20 -21.94 13.97
C ILE A 365 -6.56 -22.22 15.44
N ALA A 366 -7.27 -23.32 15.69
CA ALA A 366 -7.67 -23.73 17.03
C ALA A 366 -6.46 -23.96 17.94
N GLU A 367 -5.38 -24.56 17.44
CA GLU A 367 -4.16 -24.77 18.21
C GLU A 367 -3.43 -23.46 18.55
N LEU A 368 -3.40 -22.48 17.63
CA LEU A 368 -2.86 -21.15 17.92
C LEU A 368 -3.67 -20.45 19.02
N GLU A 369 -5.00 -20.46 18.93
CA GLU A 369 -5.87 -19.86 19.96
C GLU A 369 -5.76 -20.57 21.31
N ARG A 370 -5.65 -21.91 21.31
CA ARG A 370 -5.47 -22.71 22.54
C ARG A 370 -4.21 -22.30 23.32
N ARG A 371 -3.18 -21.82 22.62
CA ARG A 371 -1.92 -21.32 23.20
C ARG A 371 -1.99 -19.84 23.61
N GLY A 372 -3.15 -19.20 23.44
CA GLY A 372 -3.35 -17.79 23.77
C GLY A 372 -2.79 -16.83 22.72
N MET A 373 -2.68 -17.27 21.46
CA MET A 373 -2.29 -16.42 20.34
C MET A 373 -3.53 -15.80 19.69
N GLU A 374 -3.39 -14.59 19.14
CA GLU A 374 -4.43 -13.94 18.34
C GLU A 374 -4.29 -14.33 16.86
N ILE A 375 -5.42 -14.47 16.18
CA ILE A 375 -5.49 -14.56 14.72
C ILE A 375 -5.87 -13.19 14.13
N GLY A 376 -5.02 -12.68 13.24
CA GLY A 376 -5.21 -11.45 12.49
C GLY A 376 -5.36 -11.68 10.99
N SER A 377 -5.74 -10.63 10.26
CA SER A 377 -5.92 -10.68 8.81
C SER A 377 -4.70 -10.18 8.03
N HIS A 378 -4.38 -10.87 6.93
CA HIS A 378 -3.30 -10.54 6.01
C HIS A 378 -3.74 -10.44 4.54
N THR A 379 -4.99 -10.00 4.29
CA THR A 379 -5.65 -9.99 2.96
C THR A 379 -5.87 -11.38 2.37
N VAL A 380 -6.58 -11.46 1.24
CA VAL A 380 -6.90 -12.73 0.60
C VAL A 380 -5.70 -13.24 -0.21
N ASN A 381 -5.17 -12.39 -1.09
CA ASN A 381 -4.18 -12.77 -2.10
C ASN A 381 -2.78 -12.19 -1.86
N HIS A 382 -2.54 -11.59 -0.68
CA HIS A 382 -1.28 -10.95 -0.32
C HIS A 382 -0.81 -9.87 -1.36
N PRO A 383 -1.67 -8.94 -1.84
CA PRO A 383 -1.24 -7.96 -2.83
C PRO A 383 -0.61 -6.72 -2.19
N HIS A 384 0.23 -6.00 -2.95
CA HIS A 384 0.57 -4.62 -2.62
C HIS A 384 -0.68 -3.74 -2.75
N GLY A 385 -1.23 -3.24 -1.64
CA GLY A 385 -2.50 -2.50 -1.65
C GLY A 385 -2.54 -1.28 -2.56
N TRP A 386 -1.41 -0.56 -2.67
CA TRP A 386 -1.24 0.62 -3.52
C TRP A 386 -1.11 0.31 -5.03
N MET A 387 -1.01 -0.98 -5.40
CA MET A 387 -0.86 -1.42 -6.80
C MET A 387 -2.16 -1.93 -7.41
N ILE A 388 -3.26 -1.97 -6.65
CA ILE A 388 -4.56 -2.50 -7.09
C ILE A 388 -5.64 -1.42 -7.01
N ALA A 389 -6.78 -1.61 -7.67
CA ALA A 389 -7.82 -0.58 -7.67
C ALA A 389 -8.44 -0.43 -6.27
N PRO A 390 -8.92 0.77 -5.87
CA PRO A 390 -9.51 1.02 -4.55
C PRO A 390 -10.58 -0.01 -4.16
N GLY A 391 -11.49 -0.33 -5.10
CA GLY A 391 -12.55 -1.32 -4.88
C GLY A 391 -12.02 -2.75 -4.70
N GLN A 392 -10.90 -3.10 -5.35
CA GLN A 392 -10.25 -4.41 -5.17
C GLN A 392 -9.56 -4.48 -3.80
N TRP A 393 -8.86 -3.42 -3.39
CA TRP A 393 -8.23 -3.37 -2.07
C TRP A 393 -9.25 -3.47 -0.93
N ALA A 394 -10.35 -2.73 -1.01
CA ALA A 394 -11.44 -2.85 -0.04
C ALA A 394 -12.00 -4.29 0.02
N ALA A 395 -12.12 -4.95 -1.13
CA ALA A 395 -12.57 -6.33 -1.23
C ALA A 395 -11.58 -7.34 -0.62
N GLU A 396 -10.27 -7.16 -0.82
CA GLU A 396 -9.20 -7.97 -0.24
C GLU A 396 -9.24 -7.92 1.29
N CYS A 397 -9.37 -6.72 1.85
CA CYS A 397 -9.46 -6.52 3.30
C CYS A 397 -10.74 -7.14 3.87
N LEU A 398 -11.91 -6.78 3.34
CA LEU A 398 -13.19 -7.20 3.90
C LEU A 398 -13.40 -8.72 3.79
N GLN A 399 -13.11 -9.32 2.64
CA GLN A 399 -13.32 -10.76 2.46
C GLN A 399 -12.43 -11.59 3.38
N MET A 400 -11.18 -11.18 3.58
CA MET A 400 -10.30 -11.92 4.47
C MET A 400 -10.80 -11.87 5.92
N ARG A 401 -11.27 -10.70 6.38
CA ARG A 401 -11.91 -10.59 7.70
C ARG A 401 -13.08 -11.56 7.83
N LEU A 402 -14.02 -11.51 6.89
CA LEU A 402 -15.25 -12.31 6.95
C LEU A 402 -14.96 -13.81 6.95
N ARG A 403 -13.95 -14.26 6.20
CA ARG A 403 -13.51 -15.67 6.20
C ARG A 403 -12.95 -16.10 7.53
N LEU A 404 -12.09 -15.28 8.14
CA LEU A 404 -11.55 -15.59 9.47
C LEU A 404 -12.65 -15.59 10.53
N GLU A 405 -13.54 -14.58 10.53
CA GLU A 405 -14.65 -14.52 11.49
C GLU A 405 -15.60 -15.72 11.33
N ALA A 406 -15.83 -16.18 10.10
CA ALA A 406 -16.61 -17.39 9.85
C ALA A 406 -15.93 -18.66 10.39
N ALA A 407 -14.60 -18.75 10.31
CA ALA A 407 -13.84 -19.88 10.83
C ALA A 407 -13.70 -19.86 12.36
N LEU A 408 -13.53 -18.68 12.95
CA LEU A 408 -13.26 -18.46 14.37
C LEU A 408 -14.54 -18.37 15.22
N GLY A 409 -15.65 -17.91 14.65
CA GLY A 409 -16.89 -17.65 15.38
C GLY A 409 -16.83 -16.41 16.29
N HIS A 410 -15.79 -15.58 16.16
CA HIS A 410 -15.65 -14.31 16.87
C HIS A 410 -15.04 -13.22 15.97
N PRO A 411 -15.08 -11.93 16.38
CA PRO A 411 -14.55 -10.84 15.56
C PRO A 411 -13.04 -10.88 15.35
N VAL A 412 -12.58 -10.41 14.19
CA VAL A 412 -11.17 -10.21 13.86
C VAL A 412 -10.88 -8.72 13.70
N ILE A 413 -10.04 -8.18 14.58
CA ILE A 413 -9.83 -6.73 14.70
C ILE A 413 -8.44 -6.25 14.29
N SER A 414 -7.48 -7.17 14.13
CA SER A 414 -6.09 -6.84 13.81
C SER A 414 -5.75 -7.15 12.36
N PHE A 415 -4.97 -6.27 11.74
CA PHE A 415 -4.50 -6.38 10.36
C PHE A 415 -2.99 -6.16 10.26
N ALA A 416 -2.35 -6.81 9.28
CA ALA A 416 -1.00 -6.47 8.81
C ALA A 416 -1.03 -6.27 7.30
N TYR A 417 -0.37 -5.22 6.81
CA TYR A 417 -0.30 -4.95 5.37
C TYR A 417 0.73 -5.87 4.71
N PRO A 418 0.35 -6.64 3.67
CA PRO A 418 1.32 -7.29 2.80
C PRO A 418 2.31 -6.27 2.27
N TYR A 419 3.61 -6.57 2.39
CA TYR A 419 4.69 -5.74 1.86
C TYR A 419 4.67 -4.26 2.27
N ASN A 420 4.16 -3.93 3.47
CA ASN A 420 4.05 -2.58 4.04
C ASN A 420 2.80 -1.77 3.66
N TYR A 421 2.43 -0.87 4.56
CA TYR A 421 1.52 0.22 4.24
C TYR A 421 2.21 1.27 3.39
N VAL A 422 1.62 1.56 2.24
CA VAL A 422 2.01 2.64 1.35
C VAL A 422 0.76 3.40 0.98
N ARG A 423 0.75 4.70 1.29
CA ARG A 423 -0.34 5.61 0.93
C ARG A 423 -0.52 5.65 -0.58
N ALA A 424 -1.78 5.55 -1.02
CA ALA A 424 -2.21 5.83 -2.38
C ALA A 424 -3.55 6.54 -2.36
N ASP A 425 -3.66 7.64 -3.12
CA ASP A 425 -4.82 8.51 -3.09
C ASP A 425 -5.75 8.30 -4.31
N ASP A 426 -7.05 8.28 -4.07
CA ASP A 426 -8.10 8.46 -5.09
C ASP A 426 -8.88 9.78 -4.81
N ALA A 427 -10.01 10.01 -5.48
CA ALA A 427 -10.85 11.19 -5.26
C ALA A 427 -11.35 11.37 -3.81
N HIS A 428 -11.25 10.34 -2.97
CA HIS A 428 -11.67 10.36 -1.57
C HIS A 428 -10.47 10.30 -0.59
N GLY A 429 -9.24 10.53 -1.06
CA GLY A 429 -8.01 10.50 -0.27
C GLY A 429 -7.35 9.11 -0.23
N ASP A 430 -6.70 8.77 0.88
CA ASP A 430 -5.92 7.52 1.01
C ASP A 430 -6.81 6.26 1.00
N TYR A 431 -6.93 5.62 -0.16
CA TYR A 431 -7.80 4.46 -0.30
C TYR A 431 -7.23 3.21 0.37
N VAL A 432 -5.91 3.13 0.55
CA VAL A 432 -5.26 1.99 1.20
C VAL A 432 -5.64 1.96 2.67
N LEU A 433 -5.51 3.10 3.35
CA LEU A 433 -5.92 3.24 4.74
C LEU A 433 -7.45 3.10 4.89
N ARG A 434 -8.22 3.75 4.01
CA ARG A 434 -9.69 3.68 4.03
C ARG A 434 -10.20 2.26 3.82
N GLY A 435 -9.59 1.46 2.95
CA GLY A 435 -10.01 0.08 2.70
C GLY A 435 -9.91 -0.79 3.96
N VAL A 436 -8.81 -0.67 4.71
CA VAL A 436 -8.61 -1.36 5.99
C VAL A 436 -9.61 -0.84 7.04
N ARG A 437 -9.81 0.48 7.12
CA ARG A 437 -10.77 1.08 8.05
C ARG A 437 -12.21 0.66 7.77
N ALA A 438 -12.62 0.66 6.50
CA ALA A 438 -13.96 0.28 6.06
C ALA A 438 -14.23 -1.22 6.23
N ALA A 439 -13.18 -2.06 6.17
CA ALA A 439 -13.28 -3.47 6.57
C ALA A 439 -13.49 -3.63 8.10
N GLY A 440 -13.33 -2.57 8.88
CA GLY A 440 -13.67 -2.48 10.30
C GLY A 440 -12.62 -3.04 11.25
N TYR A 441 -11.35 -3.09 10.83
CA TYR A 441 -10.23 -3.37 11.72
C TYR A 441 -10.01 -2.22 12.70
N LEU A 442 -9.50 -2.53 13.90
CA LEU A 442 -9.15 -1.55 14.94
C LEU A 442 -7.64 -1.25 14.97
N SER A 443 -6.82 -2.15 14.45
CA SER A 443 -5.36 -2.03 14.41
C SER A 443 -4.79 -2.54 13.08
N GLY A 444 -3.72 -1.90 12.61
CA GLY A 444 -3.08 -2.22 11.32
C GLY A 444 -1.57 -1.99 11.35
N ARG A 445 -0.77 -3.05 11.18
CA ARG A 445 0.70 -3.00 11.28
C ARG A 445 1.39 -2.87 9.93
N THR A 446 2.35 -1.95 9.87
CA THR A 446 3.25 -1.70 8.74
C THR A 446 4.60 -2.41 8.95
N THR A 447 5.45 -2.50 7.92
CA THR A 447 6.82 -3.03 8.06
C THR A 447 7.84 -1.95 8.41
N ARG A 448 7.40 -0.72 8.67
CA ARG A 448 8.31 0.39 9.00
C ARG A 448 8.82 0.22 10.43
N ASN A 449 10.10 0.53 10.61
CA ASN A 449 10.70 0.52 11.92
C ASN A 449 10.53 1.87 12.62
N GLY A 450 10.07 1.83 13.87
CA GLY A 450 9.89 2.99 14.72
C GLY A 450 9.41 2.57 16.12
N GLY A 451 9.56 3.47 17.08
CA GLY A 451 9.17 3.21 18.45
C GLY A 451 7.79 3.77 18.77
N GLU A 452 6.96 2.99 19.45
CA GLU A 452 5.61 3.40 19.84
C GLU A 452 5.43 3.40 21.36
N SER A 453 4.34 4.06 21.80
CA SER A 453 3.77 3.94 23.15
C SER A 453 2.25 3.77 23.03
N ILE A 454 1.60 3.29 24.09
CA ILE A 454 0.16 3.03 24.12
C ILE A 454 -0.70 4.26 23.76
N THR A 455 -0.15 5.47 23.85
CA THR A 455 -0.79 6.74 23.47
C THR A 455 -0.07 7.48 22.32
N GLY A 456 1.02 6.92 21.79
CA GLY A 456 1.94 7.60 20.87
C GLY A 456 1.63 7.42 19.38
N TYR A 457 0.75 6.49 19.02
CA TYR A 457 0.44 6.18 17.62
C TYR A 457 -0.21 7.36 16.91
N ALA A 458 0.33 7.76 15.76
CA ALA A 458 -0.30 8.77 14.91
C ALA A 458 -1.55 8.23 14.18
N GLU A 459 -1.50 6.97 13.74
CA GLU A 459 -2.58 6.30 13.00
C GLU A 459 -2.67 4.82 13.45
N PRO A 460 -3.78 4.42 14.10
CA PRO A 460 -4.01 3.05 14.61
C PRO A 460 -3.91 1.95 13.56
N LEU A 461 -4.21 2.29 12.31
CA LEU A 461 -4.16 1.39 11.17
C LEU A 461 -2.85 1.51 10.38
N ALA A 462 -1.83 2.17 10.91
CA ALA A 462 -0.51 2.28 10.28
C ALA A 462 0.61 2.25 11.35
N LEU A 463 0.57 1.24 12.21
CA LEU A 463 1.52 1.03 13.30
C LEU A 463 2.91 0.72 12.77
N VAL A 464 3.92 1.38 13.34
CA VAL A 464 5.31 0.98 13.17
C VAL A 464 5.67 -0.06 14.22
N THR A 465 6.65 -0.90 13.88
CA THR A 465 7.23 -1.90 14.80
C THR A 465 8.65 -1.48 15.15
N ASP A 466 9.22 -1.92 16.26
CA ASP A 466 10.62 -1.60 16.55
C ASP A 466 11.59 -2.29 15.58
N ALA A 467 11.35 -3.57 15.27
CA ALA A 467 12.27 -4.37 14.47
C ALA A 467 11.65 -5.65 13.90
N HIS A 468 12.29 -6.19 12.86
CA HIS A 468 12.13 -7.59 12.50
C HIS A 468 12.86 -8.49 13.53
N PHE A 469 12.40 -9.71 13.80
CA PHE A 469 13.01 -10.58 14.82
C PHE A 469 14.46 -11.00 14.49
N LEU A 470 14.83 -10.98 13.20
CA LEU A 470 16.20 -11.20 12.71
C LEU A 470 17.08 -9.95 12.76
N ALA A 471 16.58 -8.83 13.28
CA ALA A 471 17.41 -7.66 13.53
C ALA A 471 18.55 -7.99 14.50
N SER A 472 19.60 -7.17 14.50
CA SER A 472 20.76 -7.43 15.34
C SER A 472 20.36 -7.41 16.84
N PRO A 473 21.04 -8.18 17.70
CA PRO A 473 20.79 -8.13 19.14
C PRO A 473 20.89 -6.71 19.73
N GLU A 474 21.77 -5.86 19.19
CA GLU A 474 21.88 -4.46 19.60
C GLU A 474 20.64 -3.64 19.21
N GLN A 475 20.07 -3.86 18.02
CA GLN A 475 18.85 -3.17 17.58
C GLN A 475 17.67 -3.54 18.48
N LEU A 476 17.50 -4.83 18.79
CA LEU A 476 16.44 -5.32 19.68
C LEU A 476 16.64 -4.84 21.13
N ALA A 477 17.88 -4.77 21.61
CA ALA A 477 18.19 -4.20 22.93
C ALA A 477 17.84 -2.71 23.01
N LYS A 478 18.21 -1.91 22.01
CA LYS A 478 17.87 -0.48 21.94
C LYS A 478 16.35 -0.26 21.90
N ALA A 479 15.64 -1.08 21.13
CA ALA A 479 14.18 -1.04 21.08
C ALA A 479 13.54 -1.33 22.44
N TRP A 480 14.03 -2.34 23.15
CA TRP A 480 13.60 -2.67 24.51
C TRP A 480 13.88 -1.52 25.48
N GLU A 481 15.10 -0.97 25.48
CA GLU A 481 15.49 0.15 26.34
C GLU A 481 14.63 1.39 26.09
N ARG A 482 14.34 1.70 24.82
CA ARG A 482 13.43 2.77 24.44
C ARG A 482 12.02 2.54 24.99
N ALA A 483 11.47 1.33 24.85
CA ALA A 483 10.16 1.03 25.38
C ALA A 483 10.12 1.11 26.92
N ALA A 484 11.20 0.69 27.59
CA ALA A 484 11.33 0.73 29.04
C ALA A 484 11.56 2.14 29.63
N SER A 485 12.12 3.06 28.84
CA SER A 485 12.48 4.41 29.31
C SER A 485 11.32 5.39 29.38
N GLN A 486 10.16 5.04 28.81
CA GLN A 486 8.97 5.89 28.81
C GLN A 486 7.72 5.15 29.34
N PRO A 487 6.86 5.81 30.14
CA PRO A 487 5.60 5.21 30.59
C PRO A 487 4.73 4.78 29.41
N GLY A 488 4.25 3.54 29.44
CA GLY A 488 3.41 2.99 28.39
C GLY A 488 4.15 2.70 27.08
N GLY A 489 5.48 2.67 27.07
CA GLY A 489 6.24 2.26 25.90
C GLY A 489 5.89 0.83 25.46
N VAL A 490 5.96 0.59 24.14
CA VAL A 490 5.62 -0.71 23.56
C VAL A 490 6.83 -1.24 22.82
N PHE A 491 7.35 -2.39 23.25
CA PHE A 491 8.37 -3.15 22.52
C PHE A 491 7.66 -4.09 21.54
N TYR A 492 7.78 -3.82 20.25
CA TYR A 492 7.07 -4.59 19.22
C TYR A 492 8.03 -5.12 18.14
N PHE A 493 8.23 -6.43 18.07
CA PHE A 493 8.95 -7.08 16.97
C PHE A 493 8.06 -8.01 16.13
N TRP A 494 8.38 -8.18 14.86
CA TRP A 494 7.61 -9.01 13.92
C TRP A 494 8.50 -9.95 13.09
N GLY A 495 7.91 -10.91 12.39
CA GLY A 495 8.63 -11.73 11.42
C GLY A 495 7.80 -12.77 10.71
N HIS A 496 8.47 -13.69 10.02
CA HIS A 496 7.85 -14.87 9.45
C HIS A 496 8.51 -16.12 10.04
N SER A 497 7.72 -17.06 10.55
CA SER A 497 8.28 -18.25 11.20
C SER A 497 8.97 -19.19 10.22
N TYR A 498 8.68 -19.09 8.91
CA TYR A 498 9.40 -19.85 7.87
C TYR A 498 10.88 -19.45 7.77
N GLU A 499 11.26 -18.27 8.26
CA GLU A 499 12.64 -17.80 8.29
C GLU A 499 13.47 -18.53 9.38
N ILE A 500 12.82 -19.25 10.29
CA ILE A 500 13.46 -20.07 11.34
C ILE A 500 13.65 -21.50 10.80
N ALA A 501 14.69 -21.68 9.98
CA ALA A 501 14.85 -22.90 9.20
C ALA A 501 15.70 -23.98 9.89
N THR A 502 16.81 -23.59 10.53
CA THR A 502 17.79 -24.54 11.08
C THR A 502 17.67 -24.69 12.59
N ALA A 503 18.25 -25.77 13.16
CA ALA A 503 18.33 -25.94 14.62
C ALA A 503 18.97 -24.72 15.31
N THR A 504 20.02 -24.15 14.73
CA THR A 504 20.67 -22.94 15.22
C THR A 504 19.77 -21.71 15.16
N ASP A 505 18.91 -21.57 14.14
CA ASP A 505 17.94 -20.48 14.08
C ASP A 505 16.89 -20.61 15.20
N TRP A 506 16.45 -21.85 15.48
CA TRP A 506 15.54 -22.12 16.60
C TRP A 506 16.19 -21.84 17.95
N GLU A 507 17.48 -22.18 18.14
CA GLU A 507 18.23 -21.83 19.35
C GLU A 507 18.34 -20.31 19.54
N ARG A 508 18.61 -19.57 18.45
CA ARG A 508 18.65 -18.09 18.47
C ARG A 508 17.29 -17.49 18.81
N PHE A 509 16.22 -18.04 18.25
CA PHE A 509 14.87 -17.60 18.55
C PHE A 509 14.47 -17.89 20.00
N ASP A 510 14.77 -19.09 20.52
CA ASP A 510 14.55 -19.44 21.93
C ASP A 510 15.33 -18.48 22.86
N ALA A 511 16.60 -18.18 22.55
CA ALA A 511 17.42 -17.23 23.31
C ALA A 511 16.87 -15.80 23.28
N LEU A 512 16.34 -15.36 22.14
CA LEU A 512 15.66 -14.06 22.01
C LEU A 512 14.46 -13.98 22.96
N LEU A 513 13.59 -14.99 22.93
CA LEU A 513 12.39 -15.03 23.77
C LEU A 513 12.75 -15.18 25.25
N ALA A 514 13.75 -15.99 25.60
CA ALA A 514 14.25 -16.11 26.97
C ALA A 514 14.76 -14.77 27.53
N ARG A 515 15.40 -13.96 26.67
CA ARG A 515 15.94 -12.66 27.07
C ARG A 515 14.84 -11.66 27.42
N TYR A 516 13.74 -11.63 26.68
CA TYR A 516 12.71 -10.60 26.80
C TYR A 516 11.37 -11.08 27.37
N GLY A 517 11.20 -12.38 27.59
CA GLY A 517 9.98 -12.99 28.16
C GLY A 517 9.90 -12.89 29.68
N ARG A 518 8.67 -12.98 30.19
CA ARG A 518 8.31 -13.02 31.64
C ARG A 518 8.97 -11.95 32.51
N LYS A 519 9.20 -10.74 32.00
CA LYS A 519 9.78 -9.63 32.75
C LYS A 519 8.74 -8.95 33.63
N ALA A 520 9.12 -8.66 34.87
CA ALA A 520 8.27 -7.93 35.80
C ALA A 520 7.96 -6.52 35.29
N GLY A 521 6.71 -6.08 35.45
CA GLY A 521 6.26 -4.77 34.99
C GLY A 521 6.04 -4.65 33.48
N VAL A 522 6.06 -5.77 32.74
CA VAL A 522 5.79 -5.84 31.30
C VAL A 522 4.47 -6.55 31.06
N TRP A 523 3.60 -5.91 30.29
CA TRP A 523 2.39 -6.55 29.79
C TRP A 523 2.67 -7.25 28.45
N TYR A 524 2.65 -8.58 28.46
CA TYR A 524 2.73 -9.38 27.24
C TYR A 524 1.33 -9.44 26.63
N ALA A 525 1.16 -8.82 25.47
CA ALA A 525 -0.14 -8.65 24.84
C ALA A 525 -0.07 -8.96 23.35
N THR A 526 -1.18 -9.41 22.79
CA THR A 526 -1.38 -9.42 21.34
C THR A 526 -1.59 -7.99 20.83
N GLN A 527 -1.50 -7.79 19.51
CA GLN A 527 -1.81 -6.49 18.90
C GLN A 527 -3.26 -6.08 19.19
N GLY A 528 -4.20 -7.01 19.06
CA GLY A 528 -5.62 -6.78 19.34
C GLY A 528 -5.89 -6.43 20.79
N GLN A 529 -5.25 -7.11 21.74
CA GLN A 529 -5.37 -6.77 23.17
C GLN A 529 -4.86 -5.36 23.46
N LEU A 530 -3.70 -4.99 22.91
CA LEU A 530 -3.13 -3.65 23.04
C LEU A 530 -4.12 -2.57 22.55
N PHE A 531 -4.71 -2.79 21.37
CA PHE A 531 -5.65 -1.83 20.77
C PHE A 531 -7.02 -1.85 21.42
N LEU A 532 -7.45 -2.99 21.94
CA LEU A 532 -8.68 -3.07 22.71
C LEU A 532 -8.54 -2.30 24.03
N TRP A 533 -7.42 -2.44 24.73
CA TRP A 533 -7.15 -1.68 25.94
C TRP A 533 -7.15 -0.17 25.66
N ARG A 534 -6.48 0.25 24.59
CA ARG A 534 -6.51 1.64 24.15
C ARG A 534 -7.94 2.11 23.86
N TRP A 535 -8.71 1.32 23.12
CA TRP A 535 -10.11 1.63 22.83
C TRP A 535 -10.93 1.79 24.12
N LEU A 536 -10.76 0.91 25.11
CA LEU A 536 -11.41 1.02 26.42
C LEU A 536 -11.02 2.33 27.12
N ARG A 537 -9.74 2.71 27.13
CA ARG A 537 -9.28 4.00 27.69
C ARG A 537 -9.92 5.21 27.01
N GLU A 538 -10.09 5.13 25.70
CA GLU A 538 -10.69 6.20 24.90
C GLU A 538 -12.21 6.26 25.00
N ASN A 539 -12.89 5.18 25.41
CA ASN A 539 -14.36 5.09 25.34
C ASN A 539 -15.06 4.87 26.68
N VAL A 540 -14.37 4.38 27.71
CA VAL A 540 -14.93 4.30 29.07
C VAL A 540 -15.06 5.70 29.63
N ARG A 541 -16.24 6.00 30.15
CA ARG A 541 -16.59 7.26 30.79
C ARG A 541 -17.06 7.00 32.19
N GLU A 542 -16.67 7.87 33.08
CA GLU A 542 -17.21 7.99 34.42
C GLU A 542 -18.38 8.97 34.37
N GLU A 543 -19.57 8.51 34.72
CA GLU A 543 -20.72 9.39 34.99
C GLU A 543 -20.55 10.06 36.37
N GLN A 544 -21.31 11.12 36.65
CA GLN A 544 -21.19 11.83 37.93
C GLN A 544 -21.36 10.88 39.14
N PRO A 545 -20.39 10.84 40.07
CA PRO A 545 -20.47 9.97 41.24
C PRO A 545 -21.59 10.43 42.19
N ASP A 546 -22.37 9.46 42.68
CA ASP A 546 -23.42 9.65 43.68
C ASP A 546 -22.88 9.28 45.06
N VAL A 547 -22.77 10.29 45.94
CA VAL A 547 -22.27 10.11 47.31
C VAL A 547 -23.44 10.06 48.26
N ARG A 548 -23.69 8.89 48.87
CA ARG A 548 -24.75 8.69 49.87
C ARG A 548 -24.27 7.83 51.03
N ASN A 549 -24.57 8.25 52.26
CA ASN A 549 -24.27 7.49 53.49
C ASN A 549 -22.81 7.02 53.60
N GLY A 550 -21.85 7.87 53.21
CA GLY A 550 -20.42 7.55 53.26
C GLY A 550 -19.93 6.53 52.21
N LYS A 551 -20.80 6.11 51.28
CA LYS A 551 -20.43 5.30 50.12
C LYS A 551 -20.40 6.17 48.87
N VAL A 552 -19.35 5.99 48.05
CA VAL A 552 -19.24 6.63 46.73
C VAL A 552 -19.67 5.61 45.69
N ARG A 553 -20.76 5.89 44.98
CA ARG A 553 -21.22 5.09 43.84
C ARG A 553 -20.77 5.76 42.56
N VAL A 554 -20.07 5.00 41.71
CA VAL A 554 -19.60 5.45 40.40
C VAL A 554 -20.31 4.62 39.33
N THR A 555 -20.84 5.28 38.31
CA THR A 555 -21.33 4.59 37.11
C THR A 555 -20.30 4.76 36.01
N LEU A 556 -19.87 3.63 35.44
CA LEU A 556 -19.03 3.59 34.26
C LEU A 556 -19.89 3.27 33.04
N SER A 557 -19.68 3.97 31.93
CA SER A 557 -20.37 3.73 30.67
C SER A 557 -19.40 3.63 29.51
N TRP A 558 -19.68 2.75 28.54
CA TRP A 558 -18.93 2.65 27.28
C TRP A 558 -19.81 2.05 26.17
N PRO A 559 -19.47 2.26 24.89
CA PRO A 559 -20.16 1.63 23.79
C PRO A 559 -20.15 0.10 23.95
N ARG A 560 -21.24 -0.58 23.58
CA ARG A 560 -21.26 -2.04 23.67
C ARG A 560 -20.17 -2.65 22.79
N LEU A 561 -19.33 -3.45 23.43
CA LEU A 561 -18.32 -4.27 22.80
C LEU A 561 -18.87 -5.69 22.54
N ASP A 562 -18.36 -6.36 21.52
CA ASP A 562 -18.63 -7.79 21.32
C ASP A 562 -18.23 -8.61 22.57
N ARG A 563 -18.98 -9.69 22.85
CA ARG A 563 -18.78 -10.48 24.07
C ARG A 563 -17.42 -11.18 24.11
N TRP A 564 -16.91 -11.63 22.96
CA TRP A 564 -15.60 -12.25 22.88
C TRP A 564 -14.51 -11.20 23.08
N LEU A 565 -14.63 -10.04 22.42
CA LEU A 565 -13.69 -8.93 22.59
C LEU A 565 -13.64 -8.46 24.06
N ALA A 566 -14.79 -8.31 24.72
CA ALA A 566 -14.85 -7.92 26.14
C ALA A 566 -14.16 -8.91 27.10
N ARG A 567 -13.86 -10.14 26.65
CA ARG A 567 -13.12 -11.14 27.43
C ARG A 567 -11.61 -11.11 27.19
N GLN A 568 -11.13 -10.41 26.16
CA GLN A 568 -9.71 -10.43 25.77
C GLN A 568 -8.82 -9.62 26.70
N VAL A 569 -9.37 -8.57 27.34
CA VAL A 569 -8.63 -7.71 28.25
C VAL A 569 -9.46 -7.45 29.50
N PRO A 570 -8.94 -7.73 30.71
CA PRO A 570 -9.65 -7.39 31.94
C PRO A 570 -9.68 -5.86 32.13
N LEU A 571 -10.76 -5.34 32.71
CA LEU A 571 -10.87 -3.90 32.98
C LEU A 571 -10.13 -3.57 34.28
N THR A 572 -8.95 -2.96 34.17
CA THR A 572 -8.26 -2.38 35.33
C THR A 572 -8.68 -0.92 35.54
N LEU A 573 -9.00 -0.56 36.77
CA LEU A 573 -9.29 0.80 37.17
C LEU A 573 -8.28 1.23 38.25
N GLN A 574 -7.67 2.38 38.05
CA GLN A 574 -6.94 3.11 39.06
C GLN A 574 -7.94 3.72 40.04
N MET A 575 -7.78 3.37 41.31
CA MET A 575 -8.65 3.82 42.39
C MET A 575 -8.09 5.08 43.05
N PRO A 576 -8.98 5.95 43.55
CA PRO A 576 -8.58 7.02 44.46
C PRO A 576 -7.86 6.51 45.71
N GLU A 577 -7.07 7.39 46.31
CA GLU A 577 -6.35 7.09 47.54
C GLU A 577 -7.32 6.73 48.68
N GLY A 578 -6.97 5.68 49.44
CA GLY A 578 -7.77 5.22 50.57
C GLY A 578 -8.92 4.26 50.21
N VAL A 579 -9.20 4.00 48.93
CA VAL A 579 -10.13 2.92 48.53
C VAL A 579 -9.46 1.56 48.75
N THR A 580 -10.13 0.67 49.48
CA THR A 580 -9.61 -0.66 49.82
C THR A 580 -10.36 -1.79 49.12
N ARG A 581 -11.64 -1.57 48.79
CA ARG A 581 -12.50 -2.53 48.07
C ARG A 581 -13.43 -1.84 47.10
N VAL A 582 -13.79 -2.55 46.05
CA VAL A 582 -14.77 -2.13 45.04
C VAL A 582 -15.83 -3.21 44.90
N ALA A 583 -17.08 -2.87 45.19
CA ALA A 583 -18.21 -3.74 44.91
C ALA A 583 -18.78 -3.43 43.52
N VAL A 584 -18.88 -4.42 42.66
CA VAL A 584 -19.52 -4.31 41.33
C VAL A 584 -20.93 -4.87 41.42
N GLU A 585 -21.92 -4.07 41.02
CA GLU A 585 -23.33 -4.48 41.02
C GLU A 585 -23.51 -5.74 40.14
N GLY A 586 -23.99 -6.83 40.75
CA GLY A 586 -24.20 -8.11 40.06
C GLY A 586 -22.98 -9.02 39.95
N ALA A 587 -21.79 -8.61 40.41
CA ALA A 587 -20.56 -9.41 40.28
C ALA A 587 -19.73 -9.56 41.57
N GLY A 588 -20.10 -8.87 42.64
CA GLY A 588 -19.49 -9.05 43.97
C GLY A 588 -18.38 -8.02 44.30
N GLU A 589 -17.61 -8.30 45.35
CA GLU A 589 -16.53 -7.42 45.83
C GLU A 589 -15.15 -7.85 45.34
N PHE A 590 -14.34 -6.86 44.97
CA PHE A 590 -12.98 -7.04 44.49
C PHE A 590 -12.01 -6.21 45.34
N PRO A 591 -10.83 -6.76 45.71
CA PRO A 591 -9.83 -6.03 46.48
C PRO A 591 -9.09 -5.01 45.61
N VAL A 592 -8.69 -3.89 46.22
CA VAL A 592 -7.76 -2.95 45.60
C VAL A 592 -6.33 -3.36 45.95
N ILE A 593 -5.50 -3.58 44.94
CA ILE A 593 -4.10 -3.99 45.07
C ILE A 593 -3.24 -2.91 44.42
N ASN A 594 -2.28 -2.35 45.17
CA ASN A 594 -1.40 -1.28 44.71
C ASN A 594 -2.16 -0.09 44.08
N GLY A 595 -3.29 0.28 44.69
CA GLY A 595 -4.14 1.38 44.21
C GLY A 595 -4.96 1.07 42.95
N SER A 596 -4.96 -0.17 42.44
CA SER A 596 -5.75 -0.58 41.29
C SER A 596 -6.71 -1.72 41.64
N VAL A 597 -7.85 -1.77 40.98
CA VAL A 597 -8.73 -2.95 40.94
C VAL A 597 -8.74 -3.49 39.53
N THR A 598 -8.58 -4.80 39.36
CA THR A 598 -8.74 -5.46 38.06
C THR A 598 -9.98 -6.33 38.11
N LEU A 599 -10.96 -5.95 37.29
CA LEU A 599 -12.21 -6.68 37.16
C LEU A 599 -12.03 -7.81 36.15
N PRO A 600 -12.43 -9.05 36.49
CA PRO A 600 -12.34 -10.17 35.55
C PRO A 600 -13.04 -9.87 34.22
N ALA A 601 -12.50 -10.42 33.14
CA ALA A 601 -13.04 -10.18 31.82
C ALA A 601 -14.48 -10.73 31.70
N GLY A 602 -15.41 -9.91 31.19
CA GLY A 602 -16.84 -10.24 31.12
C GLY A 602 -17.67 -10.00 32.39
N VAL A 603 -17.09 -9.46 33.46
CA VAL A 603 -17.82 -8.98 34.66
C VAL A 603 -18.67 -7.74 34.38
N LEU A 604 -18.36 -7.02 33.29
CA LEU A 604 -19.01 -5.77 32.88
C LEU A 604 -19.69 -5.88 31.50
#